data_AF-A0A6G1HHA2-F1
#
_entry.id   AF-A0A6G1HHA2-F1
#
_cell.length_a   1.000
_cell.length_b   1.000
_cell.length_c   1.000
_cell.angle_alpha   90.00
_cell.angle_beta   90.00
_cell.angle_gamma   90.00
#
_symmetry.space_group_name_H-M   'P 1'
#
loop_
_entity.id
_entity.type
_entity.pdbx_description
1 polymer ?
#
loop_
_entity_poly.entity_id
_entity_poly.type
_entity_poly.pdbx_seq_one_letter_code
_entity_poly.pdbx_strand_id
1 'polypeptide(L)'
;MSDAVGPHPSFIEVRKPYIFEHQLRHAMDAIGMTEAKDTLLRLQGIDYINEVRLALNMPIRTFNTAAVYYHKFRLVHSDQEYGWADAALAALFTASKIEDTLKKSRDILCAAHNMKASPADQLSADDPIFEDRAKIIIGMERLMLEASGFDFTSRHPQDILVKFCKHARLPKDTVGNTAWNMAIDLYRTFAPLKQQRAVQALACLELSARLHDIDIDSIAPGPSCSFNYKTWAVDRQGIMETLLDLLDLYTHNRSATTVGPKHDLDAFITIRITMNQEVSANSLPRYTQAPPGDENASLAKAEKASPFTATVTNGIKRAANGHPKSKSSPFLSHVSNPATPASPSTPAPVGLRGQNSTVRFMFDPMRAGEEKEEVDRYFRVEEEEYEVEVEVERPVRVSGNGNGVRSGGGAEKEKERERERERER
;
A
#
# COMPACT_ATOMS: atom_id res chain seq x y z
N MET A 1 -39.07 -15.87 -11.24
CA MET A 1 -37.60 -15.73 -11.39
C MET A 1 -37.41 -14.75 -12.51
N SER A 2 -37.16 -13.48 -12.18
CA SER A 2 -36.92 -12.44 -13.17
C SER A 2 -35.57 -12.70 -13.83
N ASP A 3 -35.56 -12.77 -15.16
CA ASP A 3 -34.34 -12.85 -15.96
C ASP A 3 -33.48 -11.63 -15.66
N ALA A 4 -32.23 -11.85 -15.23
CA ALA A 4 -31.30 -10.77 -14.96
C ALA A 4 -30.98 -10.04 -16.28
N VAL A 5 -31.53 -8.83 -16.45
CA VAL A 5 -31.26 -7.96 -17.59
C VAL A 5 -29.90 -7.29 -17.36
N GLY A 6 -28.83 -7.80 -17.97
CA GLY A 6 -27.53 -7.12 -18.00
C GLY A 6 -26.30 -8.04 -17.90
N PRO A 7 -25.09 -7.50 -18.17
CA PRO A 7 -23.84 -8.24 -17.98
C PRO A 7 -23.68 -8.65 -16.51
N HIS A 8 -23.07 -9.81 -16.25
CA HIS A 8 -22.80 -10.27 -14.89
C HIS A 8 -22.03 -9.18 -14.13
N PRO A 9 -22.46 -8.77 -12.93
CA PRO A 9 -21.76 -7.73 -12.19
C PRO A 9 -20.34 -8.22 -11.92
N SER A 10 -19.34 -7.56 -12.50
CA SER A 10 -17.92 -7.86 -12.33
C SER A 10 -17.24 -6.68 -11.64
N PHE A 11 -16.34 -6.97 -10.71
CA PHE A 11 -15.59 -5.92 -10.03
C PHE A 11 -14.36 -5.54 -10.87
N ILE A 12 -14.29 -4.30 -11.34
CA ILE A 12 -13.12 -3.82 -12.10
C ILE A 12 -12.12 -3.20 -11.12
N GLU A 13 -10.92 -3.78 -11.08
CA GLU A 13 -9.79 -3.22 -10.38
C GLU A 13 -8.87 -2.50 -11.36
N VAL A 14 -8.83 -1.18 -11.24
CA VAL A 14 -7.91 -0.35 -12.01
C VAL A 14 -6.52 -0.42 -11.39
N ARG A 15 -5.52 -0.56 -12.25
CA ARG A 15 -4.11 -0.53 -11.88
C ARG A 15 -3.77 0.74 -11.06
N LYS A 16 -3.19 0.53 -9.87
CA LYS A 16 -2.65 1.60 -9.01
C LYS A 16 -1.12 1.50 -8.94
N PRO A 17 -0.39 2.18 -9.85
CA PRO A 17 1.08 2.12 -9.86
C PRO A 17 1.70 2.75 -8.62
N TYR A 18 1.02 3.71 -8.00
CA TYR A 18 1.47 4.40 -6.80
C TYR A 18 0.38 4.41 -5.73
N ILE A 19 0.78 4.48 -4.46
CA ILE A 19 -0.06 4.43 -3.27
C ILE A 19 0.35 5.59 -2.36
N PHE A 20 -0.61 6.39 -1.88
CA PHE A 20 -0.31 7.47 -0.94
C PHE A 20 -0.07 6.93 0.47
N GLU A 21 0.71 7.66 1.26
CA GLU A 21 1.04 7.29 2.64
C GLU A 21 -0.18 6.91 3.49
N HIS A 22 -1.26 7.69 3.43
CA HIS A 22 -2.48 7.40 4.20
C HIS A 22 -3.17 6.10 3.77
N GLN A 23 -3.05 5.72 2.49
CA GLN A 23 -3.57 4.46 1.97
C GLN A 23 -2.71 3.27 2.42
N LEU A 24 -1.38 3.45 2.50
CA LEU A 24 -0.48 2.45 3.07
C LEU A 24 -0.84 2.15 4.53
N ARG A 25 -1.03 3.20 5.34
CA ARG A 25 -1.45 3.06 6.75
C ARG A 25 -2.78 2.33 6.88
N HIS A 26 -3.79 2.76 6.12
CA HIS A 26 -5.08 2.09 6.11
C HIS A 26 -4.97 0.61 5.70
N ALA A 27 -4.13 0.28 4.72
CA ALA A 27 -3.89 -1.10 4.31
C ALA A 27 -3.22 -1.94 5.42
N MET A 28 -2.22 -1.37 6.10
CA MET A 28 -1.58 -2.02 7.26
C MET A 28 -2.57 -2.23 8.42
N ASP A 29 -3.38 -1.22 8.74
CA ASP A 29 -4.40 -1.30 9.79
C ASP A 29 -5.43 -2.39 9.48
N ALA A 30 -5.85 -2.50 8.21
CA ALA A 30 -6.83 -3.51 7.77
C ALA A 30 -6.36 -4.96 7.97
N ILE A 31 -5.06 -5.21 7.98
CA ILE A 31 -4.47 -6.54 8.23
C ILE A 31 -3.91 -6.69 9.65
N GLY A 32 -4.10 -5.71 10.52
CA GLY A 32 -3.61 -5.69 11.89
C GLY A 32 -2.08 -5.56 12.01
N MET A 33 -1.42 -4.92 11.04
CA MET A 33 0.03 -4.71 11.03
C MET A 33 0.38 -3.35 11.66
N THR A 34 1.16 -3.37 12.75
CA THR A 34 1.70 -2.13 13.32
C THR A 34 2.93 -1.67 12.56
N GLU A 35 3.21 -0.36 12.54
CA GLU A 35 4.36 0.22 11.83
C GLU A 35 5.71 -0.36 12.28
N ALA A 36 5.88 -0.59 13.59
CA ALA A 36 7.10 -1.19 14.13
C ALA A 36 7.27 -2.65 13.66
N LYS A 37 6.17 -3.41 13.62
CA LYS A 37 6.17 -4.80 13.17
C LYS A 37 6.40 -4.89 11.65
N ASP A 38 5.75 -4.03 10.87
CA ASP A 38 6.00 -3.88 9.44
C ASP A 38 7.48 -3.61 9.20
N THR A 39 8.04 -2.58 9.84
CA THR A 39 9.43 -2.18 9.62
C THR A 39 10.40 -3.35 9.86
N LEU A 40 10.22 -4.11 10.94
CA LEU A 40 11.02 -5.30 11.21
C LEU A 40 10.91 -6.35 10.09
N LEU A 41 9.69 -6.76 9.74
CA LEU A 41 9.45 -7.81 8.75
C LEU A 41 9.79 -7.38 7.32
N ARG A 42 9.67 -6.09 7.03
CA ARG A 42 10.01 -5.46 5.76
C ARG A 42 11.52 -5.46 5.57
N LEU A 43 12.27 -5.02 6.58
CA LEU A 43 13.74 -5.06 6.53
C LEU A 43 14.26 -6.50 6.41
N GLN A 44 13.72 -7.45 7.18
CA GLN A 44 14.09 -8.86 7.09
C GLN A 44 13.77 -9.46 5.72
N GLY A 45 12.57 -9.23 5.20
CA GLY A 45 12.16 -9.75 3.90
C GLY A 45 13.00 -9.19 2.76
N ILE A 46 13.19 -7.86 2.71
CA ILE A 46 13.99 -7.21 1.66
C ILE A 46 15.45 -7.65 1.71
N ASP A 47 16.03 -7.78 2.92
CA ASP A 47 17.39 -8.28 3.07
C ASP A 47 17.53 -9.72 2.56
N TYR A 48 16.59 -10.58 2.93
CA TYR A 48 16.57 -11.98 2.52
C TYR A 48 16.40 -12.14 1.00
N ILE A 49 15.55 -11.34 0.35
CA ILE A 49 15.47 -11.28 -1.13
C ILE A 49 16.85 -10.92 -1.71
N ASN A 50 17.54 -9.94 -1.12
CA ASN A 50 18.85 -9.51 -1.58
C ASN A 50 19.95 -10.56 -1.38
N GLU A 51 19.95 -11.30 -0.27
CA GLU A 51 20.91 -12.39 -0.03
C GLU A 51 20.71 -13.53 -1.03
N VAL A 52 19.47 -13.99 -1.19
CA VAL A 52 19.16 -15.14 -2.05
C VAL A 52 19.37 -14.80 -3.52
N ARG A 53 19.04 -13.57 -3.95
CA ARG A 53 19.29 -13.14 -5.34
C ARG A 53 20.79 -13.04 -5.63
N LEU A 54 21.62 -12.67 -4.65
CA LEU A 54 23.08 -12.69 -4.80
C LEU A 54 23.61 -14.13 -4.91
N ALA A 55 23.15 -15.05 -4.06
CA ALA A 55 23.53 -16.46 -4.13
C ALA A 55 23.18 -17.13 -5.48
N LEU A 56 22.13 -16.63 -6.14
CA LEU A 56 21.67 -17.12 -7.46
C LEU A 56 22.19 -16.31 -8.64
N ASN A 57 23.05 -15.31 -8.41
CA ASN A 57 23.57 -14.38 -9.41
C ASN A 57 22.48 -13.66 -10.21
N MET A 58 21.36 -13.31 -9.57
CA MET A 58 20.28 -12.56 -10.18
C MET A 58 20.57 -11.04 -10.17
N PRO A 59 20.21 -10.32 -11.25
CA PRO A 59 20.49 -8.90 -11.39
C PRO A 59 19.62 -8.04 -10.45
N ILE A 60 20.03 -6.78 -10.27
CA ILE A 60 19.33 -5.83 -9.38
C ILE A 60 17.89 -5.55 -9.85
N ARG A 61 17.60 -5.59 -11.16
CA ARG A 61 16.21 -5.43 -11.65
C ARG A 61 15.26 -6.48 -11.07
N THR A 62 15.71 -7.74 -10.96
CA THR A 62 14.95 -8.82 -10.33
C THR A 62 14.72 -8.56 -8.84
N PHE A 63 15.74 -8.06 -8.14
CA PHE A 63 15.60 -7.63 -6.74
C PHE A 63 14.56 -6.51 -6.58
N ASN A 64 14.65 -5.46 -7.40
CA ASN A 64 13.74 -4.32 -7.33
C ASN A 64 12.27 -4.75 -7.54
N THR A 65 12.03 -5.60 -8.54
CA THR A 65 10.69 -6.13 -8.84
C THR A 65 10.20 -7.01 -7.70
N ALA A 66 11.05 -7.92 -7.19
CA ALA A 66 10.71 -8.76 -6.04
C ALA A 66 10.37 -7.92 -4.79
N ALA A 67 11.13 -6.87 -4.52
CA ALA A 67 10.89 -5.96 -3.40
C ALA A 67 9.53 -5.25 -3.49
N VAL A 68 9.16 -4.73 -4.67
CA VAL A 68 7.84 -4.10 -4.90
C VAL A 68 6.72 -5.10 -4.71
N TYR A 69 6.87 -6.32 -5.24
CA TYR A 69 5.88 -7.39 -5.10
C TYR A 69 5.73 -7.82 -3.64
N TYR A 70 6.85 -7.95 -2.92
CA TYR A 70 6.84 -8.23 -1.49
C TYR A 70 6.11 -7.14 -0.70
N HIS A 71 6.40 -5.86 -0.95
CA HIS A 71 5.70 -4.76 -0.28
C HIS A 71 4.19 -4.81 -0.54
N LYS A 72 3.77 -4.94 -1.80
CA LYS A 72 2.34 -5.02 -2.15
C LYS A 72 1.66 -6.24 -1.50
N PHE A 73 2.33 -7.39 -1.49
CA PHE A 73 1.82 -8.59 -0.83
C PHE A 73 1.59 -8.36 0.67
N ARG A 74 2.54 -7.71 1.36
CA ARG A 74 2.46 -7.42 2.80
C ARG A 74 1.45 -6.34 3.18
N LEU A 75 0.93 -5.59 2.21
CA LEU A 75 -0.18 -4.65 2.42
C LEU A 75 -1.56 -5.31 2.30
N VAL A 76 -1.63 -6.55 1.82
CA VAL A 76 -2.89 -7.27 1.60
C VAL A 76 -2.99 -8.52 2.47
N HIS A 77 -1.85 -9.18 2.73
CA HIS A 77 -1.80 -10.45 3.42
C HIS A 77 -1.07 -10.36 4.77
N SER A 78 -1.72 -10.85 5.82
CA SER A 78 -1.21 -10.83 7.18
C SER A 78 0.02 -11.74 7.37
N ASP A 79 0.88 -11.40 8.31
CA ASP A 79 2.03 -12.20 8.70
C ASP A 79 1.70 -13.50 9.42
N GLN A 80 0.48 -13.59 9.97
CA GLN A 80 -0.01 -14.80 10.60
C GLN A 80 -0.41 -15.86 9.57
N GLU A 81 -0.86 -15.44 8.39
CA GLU A 81 -1.28 -16.34 7.30
C GLU A 81 -0.08 -16.77 6.46
N TYR A 82 0.80 -15.81 6.10
CA TYR A 82 1.98 -16.08 5.29
C TYR A 82 3.25 -15.55 5.96
N GLY A 83 4.16 -16.47 6.27
CA GLY A 83 5.46 -16.16 6.85
C GLY A 83 6.30 -15.29 5.93
N TRP A 84 7.01 -14.32 6.51
CA TRP A 84 7.80 -13.32 5.76
C TRP A 84 8.84 -13.97 4.84
N ALA A 85 9.45 -15.09 5.25
CA ALA A 85 10.50 -15.75 4.47
C ALA A 85 9.94 -16.42 3.20
N ASP A 86 8.83 -17.15 3.31
CA ASP A 86 8.20 -17.79 2.14
C ASP A 86 7.59 -16.73 1.22
N ALA A 87 7.01 -15.66 1.76
CA ALA A 87 6.55 -14.51 0.98
C ALA A 87 7.69 -13.82 0.21
N ALA A 88 8.85 -13.61 0.85
CA ALA A 88 10.03 -13.05 0.20
C ALA A 88 10.54 -13.94 -0.96
N LEU A 89 10.63 -15.25 -0.75
CA LEU A 89 11.06 -16.19 -1.81
C LEU A 89 10.02 -16.32 -2.94
N ALA A 90 8.74 -16.27 -2.62
CA ALA A 90 7.67 -16.24 -3.61
C ALA A 90 7.67 -14.95 -4.44
N ALA A 91 7.95 -13.80 -3.82
CA ALA A 91 8.15 -12.54 -4.54
C ALA A 91 9.35 -12.62 -5.49
N LEU A 92 10.47 -13.20 -5.04
CA LEU A 92 11.66 -13.41 -5.88
C LEU A 92 11.41 -14.40 -7.03
N PHE A 93 10.71 -15.50 -6.75
CA PHE A 93 10.30 -16.48 -7.77
C PHE A 93 9.42 -15.83 -8.84
N THR A 94 8.41 -15.06 -8.44
CA THR A 94 7.50 -14.35 -9.34
C THR A 94 8.27 -13.31 -10.18
N ALA A 95 9.09 -12.48 -9.54
CA ALA A 95 9.92 -11.48 -10.21
C ALA A 95 10.92 -12.11 -11.21
N SER A 96 11.44 -13.31 -10.93
CA SER A 96 12.35 -14.00 -11.85
C SER A 96 11.73 -14.27 -13.21
N LYS A 97 10.40 -14.50 -13.26
CA LYS A 97 9.66 -14.70 -14.52
C LYS A 97 9.39 -13.40 -15.24
N ILE A 98 9.04 -12.35 -14.49
CA ILE A 98 8.73 -11.02 -15.03
C ILE A 98 9.98 -10.39 -15.67
N GLU A 99 11.16 -10.61 -15.08
CA GLU A 99 12.43 -9.97 -15.49
C GLU A 99 13.31 -10.82 -16.40
N ASP A 100 12.78 -11.94 -16.92
CA ASP A 100 13.50 -12.93 -17.75
C ASP A 100 14.79 -13.44 -17.08
N THR A 101 14.70 -13.78 -15.80
CA THR A 101 15.81 -14.29 -14.96
C THR A 101 15.43 -15.60 -14.29
N LEU A 102 14.65 -16.42 -15.02
CA LEU A 102 13.96 -17.62 -14.54
C LEU A 102 14.85 -18.53 -13.66
N LYS A 103 14.32 -18.88 -12.49
CA LYS A 103 14.85 -19.91 -11.58
C LYS A 103 13.72 -20.83 -11.14
N LYS A 104 14.01 -22.12 -10.93
CA LYS A 104 13.00 -23.02 -10.34
C LYS A 104 12.82 -22.66 -8.87
N SER A 105 11.62 -22.87 -8.33
CA SER A 105 11.34 -22.63 -6.90
C SER A 105 12.26 -23.45 -5.99
N ARG A 106 12.60 -24.69 -6.39
CA ARG A 106 13.58 -25.54 -5.69
C ARG A 106 15.00 -24.95 -5.70
N ASP A 107 15.43 -24.34 -6.79
CA ASP A 107 16.75 -23.68 -6.86
C ASP A 107 16.81 -22.49 -5.90
N ILE A 108 15.72 -21.73 -5.81
CA ILE A 108 15.59 -20.59 -4.90
C ILE A 108 15.67 -21.06 -3.44
N LEU A 109 14.94 -22.13 -3.10
CA LEU A 109 14.97 -22.73 -1.78
C LEU A 109 16.35 -23.30 -1.41
N CYS A 110 16.97 -23.99 -2.36
CA CYS A 110 18.29 -24.57 -2.20
C CYS A 110 19.34 -23.48 -1.94
N ALA A 111 19.33 -22.39 -2.71
CA ALA A 111 20.22 -21.25 -2.47
C ALA A 111 20.00 -20.62 -1.08
N ALA A 112 18.73 -20.44 -0.69
CA ALA A 112 18.37 -19.90 0.60
C ALA A 112 18.76 -20.80 1.79
N HIS A 113 18.78 -22.11 1.60
CA HIS A 113 19.29 -23.07 2.56
C HIS A 113 20.83 -23.05 2.61
N ASN A 114 21.47 -23.19 1.46
CA ASN A 114 22.91 -23.39 1.35
C ASN A 114 23.74 -22.17 1.76
N MET A 115 23.17 -20.96 1.71
CA MET A 115 23.83 -19.76 2.23
C MET A 115 24.01 -19.75 3.76
N LYS A 116 23.23 -20.57 4.49
CA LYS A 116 23.37 -20.75 5.95
C LYS A 116 24.04 -22.07 6.33
N ALA A 117 24.17 -22.99 5.39
CA ALA A 117 24.75 -24.31 5.60
C ALA A 117 26.28 -24.26 5.54
N SER A 118 26.94 -25.12 6.32
CA SER A 118 28.37 -25.37 6.13
C SER A 118 28.59 -26.03 4.76
N PRO A 119 29.78 -25.93 4.14
CA PRO A 119 30.04 -26.57 2.84
C PRO A 119 29.75 -28.08 2.81
N ALA A 120 29.86 -28.77 3.95
CA ALA A 120 29.57 -30.20 4.07
C ALA A 120 28.06 -30.51 4.13
N ASP A 121 27.23 -29.55 4.53
CA ASP A 121 25.78 -29.69 4.72
C ASP A 121 24.97 -29.07 3.56
N GLN A 122 25.65 -28.62 2.50
CA GLN A 122 24.98 -28.06 1.34
C GLN A 122 24.23 -29.16 0.58
N LEU A 123 22.99 -28.85 0.22
CA LEU A 123 22.10 -29.78 -0.46
C LEU A 123 22.03 -29.45 -1.96
N SER A 124 21.64 -30.44 -2.76
CA SER A 124 21.25 -30.23 -4.15
C SER A 124 19.81 -29.72 -4.23
N ALA A 125 19.48 -28.97 -5.28
CA ALA A 125 18.09 -28.54 -5.53
C ALA A 125 17.13 -29.73 -5.71
N ASP A 126 17.65 -30.90 -6.11
CA ASP A 126 16.89 -32.14 -6.27
C ASP A 126 16.61 -32.88 -4.94
N ASP A 127 17.09 -32.35 -3.80
CA ASP A 127 16.78 -32.92 -2.48
C ASP A 127 15.27 -32.85 -2.17
N PRO A 128 14.63 -33.96 -1.76
CA PRO A 128 13.20 -34.00 -1.43
C PRO A 128 12.75 -33.01 -0.35
N ILE A 129 13.65 -32.54 0.52
CA ILE A 129 13.33 -31.58 1.58
C ILE A 129 12.72 -30.27 1.03
N PHE A 130 13.02 -29.94 -0.22
CA PHE A 130 12.53 -28.73 -0.87
C PHE A 130 11.19 -28.92 -1.59
N GLU A 131 10.68 -30.15 -1.74
CA GLU A 131 9.53 -30.43 -2.61
C GLU A 131 8.24 -29.75 -2.12
N ASP A 132 7.88 -29.94 -0.84
CA ASP A 132 6.63 -29.40 -0.31
C ASP A 132 6.68 -27.88 -0.16
N ARG A 133 7.82 -27.33 0.26
CA ARG A 133 8.00 -25.87 0.34
C ARG A 133 8.01 -25.23 -1.05
N ALA A 134 8.49 -25.94 -2.08
CA ALA A 134 8.42 -25.46 -3.46
C ALA A 134 6.97 -25.33 -3.94
N LYS A 135 6.08 -26.25 -3.55
CA LYS A 135 4.63 -26.17 -3.84
C LYS A 135 4.00 -24.94 -3.17
N ILE A 136 4.39 -24.61 -1.94
CA ILE A 136 3.93 -23.39 -1.24
C ILE A 136 4.36 -22.14 -2.00
N ILE A 137 5.63 -22.02 -2.40
CA ILE A 137 6.12 -20.89 -3.18
C ILE A 137 5.35 -20.72 -4.49
N ILE A 138 5.08 -21.82 -5.19
CA ILE A 138 4.28 -21.80 -6.43
C ILE A 138 2.83 -21.37 -6.13
N GLY A 139 2.23 -21.86 -5.05
CA GLY A 139 0.87 -21.48 -4.64
C GLY A 139 0.75 -19.99 -4.31
N MET A 140 1.78 -19.39 -3.72
CA MET A 140 1.82 -17.96 -3.39
C MET A 140 2.01 -17.05 -4.61
N GLU A 141 2.47 -17.56 -5.74
CA GLU A 141 2.64 -16.75 -6.96
C GLU A 141 1.33 -16.09 -7.40
N ARG A 142 0.22 -16.83 -7.37
CA ARG A 142 -1.09 -16.27 -7.74
C ARG A 142 -1.45 -15.08 -6.85
N LEU A 143 -1.23 -15.22 -5.54
CA LEU A 143 -1.52 -14.16 -4.57
C LEU A 143 -0.59 -12.95 -4.76
N MET A 144 0.67 -13.18 -5.14
CA MET A 144 1.61 -12.10 -5.51
C MET A 144 1.09 -11.30 -6.72
N LEU A 145 0.58 -12.00 -7.74
CA LEU A 145 0.02 -11.36 -8.93
C LEU A 145 -1.27 -10.59 -8.60
N GLU A 146 -2.18 -11.18 -7.81
CA GLU A 146 -3.41 -10.53 -7.36
C GLU A 146 -3.11 -9.28 -6.52
N ALA A 147 -2.22 -9.37 -5.52
CA ALA A 147 -1.80 -8.22 -4.71
C ALA A 147 -1.09 -7.12 -5.53
N SER A 148 -0.41 -7.50 -6.62
CA SER A 148 0.21 -6.54 -7.53
C SER A 148 -0.78 -5.83 -8.46
N GLY A 149 -2.02 -6.34 -8.56
CA GLY A 149 -3.02 -5.92 -9.55
C GLY A 149 -2.70 -6.39 -10.96
N PHE A 150 -1.97 -7.50 -11.10
CA PHE A 150 -1.41 -8.02 -12.35
C PHE A 150 -0.60 -6.95 -13.13
N ASP A 151 0.06 -6.05 -12.39
CA ASP A 151 0.88 -5.00 -12.96
C ASP A 151 2.31 -5.46 -13.18
N PHE A 152 2.58 -5.97 -14.39
CA PHE A 152 3.89 -6.47 -14.78
C PHE A 152 4.91 -5.37 -15.14
N THR A 153 4.54 -4.09 -15.02
CA THR A 153 5.43 -3.02 -15.47
C THR A 153 6.40 -2.58 -14.36
N SER A 154 7.62 -3.09 -14.44
CA SER A 154 8.72 -2.73 -13.56
C SER A 154 9.29 -1.35 -13.91
N ARG A 155 9.39 -0.46 -12.93
CA ARG A 155 10.05 0.85 -13.07
C ARG A 155 11.13 0.99 -12.02
N HIS A 156 12.37 1.07 -12.49
CA HIS A 156 13.54 1.10 -11.63
C HIS A 156 14.20 2.48 -11.68
N PRO A 157 14.71 3.04 -10.57
CA PRO A 157 15.41 4.32 -10.59
C PRO A 157 16.82 4.24 -11.17
N GLN A 158 17.45 3.06 -11.20
CA GLN A 158 18.89 2.93 -11.46
C GLN A 158 19.35 3.43 -12.85
N ASP A 159 18.61 3.13 -13.91
CA ASP A 159 19.00 3.47 -15.28
C ASP A 159 18.90 4.98 -15.57
N ILE A 160 17.90 5.67 -15.01
CA ILE A 160 17.81 7.15 -15.09
C ILE A 160 18.70 7.85 -14.08
N LEU A 161 18.98 7.26 -12.92
CA LEU A 161 19.95 7.80 -11.97
C LEU A 161 21.32 7.97 -12.64
N VAL A 162 21.77 6.98 -13.42
CA VAL A 162 23.01 7.10 -14.19
C VAL A 162 22.95 8.23 -15.21
N LYS A 163 21.81 8.46 -15.85
CA LYS A 163 21.62 9.58 -16.80
C LYS A 163 21.66 10.93 -16.08
N PHE A 164 21.00 11.05 -14.92
CA PHE A 164 20.99 12.27 -14.12
C PHE A 164 22.38 12.59 -13.55
N CYS A 165 23.08 11.59 -13.02
CA CYS A 165 24.46 11.75 -12.55
C CYS A 165 25.38 12.28 -13.65
N LYS A 166 25.26 11.76 -14.89
CA LYS A 166 26.04 12.24 -16.04
C LYS A 166 25.65 13.66 -16.46
N HIS A 167 24.35 13.96 -16.50
CA HIS A 167 23.83 15.27 -16.86
C HIS A 167 24.34 16.35 -15.88
N ALA A 168 24.29 16.07 -14.59
CA ALA A 168 24.76 16.92 -13.51
C ALA A 168 26.30 16.98 -13.39
N ARG A 169 27.04 16.20 -14.20
CA ARG A 169 28.51 16.09 -14.16
C ARG A 169 29.05 15.70 -12.78
N LEU A 170 28.28 14.93 -12.02
CA LEU A 170 28.67 14.50 -10.69
C LEU A 170 29.71 13.38 -10.76
N PRO A 171 30.67 13.32 -9.81
CA PRO A 171 31.69 12.27 -9.82
C PRO A 171 31.05 10.89 -9.67
N LYS A 172 31.29 10.03 -10.67
CA LYS A 172 30.75 8.68 -10.72
C LYS A 172 31.18 7.84 -9.50
N ASP A 173 32.45 7.92 -9.14
CA ASP A 173 33.04 6.96 -8.18
C ASP A 173 32.69 7.27 -6.72
N THR A 174 32.30 8.51 -6.41
CA THR A 174 31.84 8.93 -5.08
C THR A 174 30.32 9.07 -5.07
N VAL A 175 29.79 10.20 -5.56
CA VAL A 175 28.35 10.51 -5.53
C VAL A 175 27.54 9.51 -6.33
N GLY A 176 27.99 9.15 -7.53
CA GLY A 176 27.29 8.18 -8.39
C GLY A 176 27.16 6.80 -7.73
N ASN A 177 28.25 6.28 -7.14
CA ASN A 177 28.25 5.01 -6.43
C ASN A 177 27.42 5.05 -5.13
N THR A 178 27.50 6.14 -4.36
CA THR A 178 26.64 6.31 -3.18
C THR A 178 25.17 6.36 -3.58
N ALA A 179 24.82 7.12 -4.63
CA ALA A 179 23.46 7.26 -5.13
C ALA A 179 22.92 5.92 -5.66
N TRP A 180 23.74 5.14 -6.36
CA TRP A 180 23.35 3.80 -6.82
C TRP A 180 23.03 2.86 -5.66
N ASN A 181 23.88 2.82 -4.63
CA ASN A 181 23.64 1.98 -3.46
C ASN A 181 22.44 2.47 -2.63
N MET A 182 22.25 3.79 -2.55
CA MET A 182 21.10 4.42 -1.92
C MET A 182 19.79 4.06 -2.65
N ALA A 183 19.81 3.99 -3.98
CA ALA A 183 18.67 3.54 -4.77
C ALA A 183 18.31 2.05 -4.55
N ILE A 184 19.25 1.24 -4.05
CA ILE A 184 18.97 -0.14 -3.59
C ILE A 184 18.39 -0.10 -2.17
N ASP A 185 18.99 0.67 -1.27
CA ASP A 185 18.49 0.87 0.09
C ASP A 185 17.07 1.46 0.10
N LEU A 186 16.69 2.22 -0.92
CA LEU A 186 15.35 2.77 -1.10
C LEU A 186 14.25 1.69 -1.08
N TYR A 187 14.56 0.47 -1.54
CA TYR A 187 13.61 -0.65 -1.49
C TYR A 187 13.39 -1.19 -0.07
N ARG A 188 14.16 -0.71 0.91
CA ARG A 188 13.92 -0.88 2.36
C ARG A 188 13.01 0.20 2.94
N THR A 189 12.34 1.00 2.11
CA THR A 189 11.24 1.92 2.45
C THR A 189 10.03 1.66 1.55
N PHE A 190 8.91 2.36 1.76
CA PHE A 190 7.77 2.32 0.82
C PHE A 190 7.90 3.32 -0.34
N ALA A 191 8.99 4.08 -0.44
CA ALA A 191 9.18 5.05 -1.52
C ALA A 191 8.99 4.49 -2.94
N PRO A 192 9.37 3.22 -3.25
CA PRO A 192 9.08 2.62 -4.55
C PRO A 192 7.59 2.47 -4.88
N LEU A 193 6.73 2.42 -3.86
CA LEU A 193 5.26 2.42 -4.02
C LEU A 193 4.66 3.83 -4.01
N LYS A 194 5.35 4.82 -3.44
CA LYS A 194 4.80 6.18 -3.30
C LYS A 194 5.14 7.08 -4.48
N GLN A 195 6.35 6.91 -5.04
CA GLN A 195 6.94 7.91 -5.94
C GLN A 195 7.39 7.30 -7.26
N GLN A 196 7.38 8.10 -8.31
CA GLN A 196 7.90 7.69 -9.62
C GLN A 196 9.43 7.57 -9.63
N ARG A 197 9.95 6.74 -10.53
CA ARG A 197 11.40 6.49 -10.66
C ARG A 197 12.25 7.76 -10.80
N ALA A 198 11.76 8.81 -11.48
CA ALA A 198 12.50 10.07 -11.66
C ALA A 198 12.69 10.81 -10.33
N VAL A 199 11.63 10.91 -9.53
CA VAL A 199 11.65 11.44 -8.17
C VAL A 199 12.63 10.64 -7.30
N GLN A 200 12.52 9.31 -7.32
CA GLN A 200 13.40 8.42 -6.57
C GLN A 200 14.89 8.62 -6.92
N ALA A 201 15.21 8.70 -8.22
CA ALA A 201 16.58 8.88 -8.69
C ALA A 201 17.16 10.24 -8.28
N LEU A 202 16.39 11.32 -8.37
CA LEU A 202 16.81 12.66 -7.95
C LEU A 202 17.01 12.75 -6.45
N ALA A 203 16.10 12.18 -5.65
CA ALA A 203 16.26 12.11 -4.20
C ALA A 203 17.54 11.38 -3.79
N CYS A 204 17.82 10.21 -4.39
CA CYS A 204 19.05 9.47 -4.11
C CYS A 204 20.31 10.28 -4.51
N LEU A 205 20.26 10.99 -5.65
CA LEU A 205 21.38 11.78 -6.15
C LEU A 205 21.65 13.01 -5.28
N GLU A 206 20.59 13.72 -4.88
CA GLU A 206 20.66 14.89 -4.02
C GLU A 206 21.19 14.52 -2.62
N LEU A 207 20.64 13.48 -1.98
CA LEU A 207 21.12 13.04 -0.67
C LEU A 207 22.58 12.60 -0.73
N SER A 208 22.97 11.90 -1.79
CA SER A 208 24.35 11.48 -1.99
C SER A 208 25.30 12.66 -2.18
N ALA A 209 24.92 13.65 -2.99
CA ALA A 209 25.73 14.85 -3.17
C ALA A 209 25.89 15.63 -1.86
N ARG A 210 24.82 15.78 -1.07
CA ARG A 210 24.87 16.40 0.26
C ARG A 210 25.77 15.64 1.24
N LEU A 211 25.77 14.31 1.22
CA LEU A 211 26.65 13.48 2.06
C LEU A 211 28.14 13.59 1.69
N HIS A 212 28.45 14.04 0.49
CA HIS A 212 29.82 14.25 -0.01
C HIS A 212 30.19 15.73 -0.10
N ASP A 213 29.38 16.62 0.50
CA ASP A 213 29.55 18.08 0.45
C ASP A 213 29.71 18.63 -0.97
N ILE A 214 29.03 18.02 -1.94
CA ILE A 214 29.02 18.45 -3.35
C ILE A 214 27.80 19.32 -3.62
N ASP A 215 28.02 20.42 -4.32
CA ASP A 215 26.97 21.33 -4.77
C ASP A 215 25.93 20.62 -5.68
N ILE A 216 24.67 20.85 -5.36
CA ILE A 216 23.49 20.25 -6.00
C ILE A 216 22.73 21.24 -6.88
N ASP A 217 23.22 22.47 -7.03
CA ASP A 217 22.60 23.54 -7.81
C ASP A 217 22.17 23.11 -9.22
N SER A 218 22.86 22.14 -9.83
CA SER A 218 22.53 21.61 -11.14
C SER A 218 21.23 20.77 -11.19
N ILE A 219 20.81 20.21 -10.05
CA ILE A 219 19.68 19.26 -9.94
C ILE A 219 18.61 19.69 -8.93
N ALA A 220 18.93 20.53 -7.94
CA ALA A 220 17.97 21.07 -6.98
C ALA A 220 17.26 22.31 -7.53
N PRO A 221 16.03 22.65 -7.07
CA PRO A 221 15.34 23.83 -7.54
C PRO A 221 16.12 25.11 -7.21
N GLY A 222 16.39 25.93 -8.23
CA GLY A 222 17.12 27.18 -8.07
C GLY A 222 17.48 27.82 -9.42
N PRO A 223 18.03 29.05 -9.42
CA PRO A 223 18.42 29.75 -10.65
C PRO A 223 19.43 28.98 -11.51
N SER A 224 20.29 28.20 -10.86
CA SER A 224 21.33 27.37 -11.47
C SER A 224 20.84 25.98 -11.91
N CYS A 225 19.56 25.67 -11.66
CA CYS A 225 18.98 24.35 -11.94
C CYS A 225 18.94 24.08 -13.43
N SER A 226 19.78 23.15 -13.88
CA SER A 226 19.78 22.66 -15.26
C SER A 226 18.69 21.59 -15.51
N PHE A 227 18.15 21.02 -14.44
CA PHE A 227 17.18 19.95 -14.53
C PHE A 227 15.75 20.47 -14.72
N ASN A 228 15.10 20.06 -15.82
CA ASN A 228 13.72 20.49 -16.11
C ASN A 228 12.69 19.58 -15.42
N TYR A 229 12.21 20.00 -14.25
CA TYR A 229 11.20 19.29 -13.46
C TYR A 229 9.92 19.00 -14.26
N LYS A 230 9.46 19.96 -15.07
CA LYS A 230 8.23 19.84 -15.87
C LYS A 230 8.35 18.74 -16.93
N THR A 231 9.48 18.66 -17.64
CA THR A 231 9.71 17.62 -18.66
C THR A 231 9.68 16.21 -18.06
N TRP A 232 10.16 16.05 -16.84
CA TRP A 232 10.18 14.77 -16.13
C TRP A 232 8.94 14.52 -15.29
N ALA A 233 7.96 15.45 -15.30
CA ALA A 233 6.79 15.44 -14.44
C ALA A 233 7.13 15.28 -12.95
N VAL A 234 8.26 15.84 -12.52
CA VAL A 234 8.79 15.74 -11.16
C VAL A 234 8.35 16.96 -10.35
N ASP A 235 7.98 16.72 -9.11
CA ASP A 235 7.63 17.73 -8.12
C ASP A 235 8.63 17.71 -6.95
N ARG A 236 8.88 18.89 -6.36
CA ARG A 236 9.80 19.01 -5.21
C ARG A 236 9.26 18.25 -3.99
N GLN A 237 7.94 18.22 -3.81
CA GLN A 237 7.28 17.54 -2.70
C GLN A 237 7.57 16.03 -2.70
N GLY A 238 7.41 15.35 -3.84
CA GLY A 238 7.77 13.93 -3.97
C GLY A 238 9.25 13.64 -3.72
N ILE A 239 10.15 14.54 -4.13
CA ILE A 239 11.59 14.43 -3.82
C ILE A 239 11.80 14.53 -2.31
N MET A 240 11.21 15.52 -1.66
CA MET A 240 11.33 15.72 -0.21
C MET A 240 10.75 14.55 0.59
N GLU A 241 9.60 14.02 0.19
CA GLU A 241 9.04 12.81 0.80
C GLU A 241 10.02 11.64 0.71
N THR A 242 10.60 11.41 -0.47
CA THR A 242 11.56 10.32 -0.69
C THR A 242 12.86 10.50 0.10
N LEU A 243 13.39 11.73 0.12
CA LEU A 243 14.59 12.10 0.88
C LEU A 243 14.40 11.83 2.36
N LEU A 244 13.27 12.27 2.90
CA LEU A 244 12.99 12.13 4.31
C LEU A 244 12.72 10.66 4.69
N ASP A 245 12.11 9.85 3.81
CA ASP A 245 11.98 8.40 4.02
C ASP A 245 13.35 7.69 4.10
N LEU A 246 14.30 8.09 3.24
CA LEU A 246 15.68 7.58 3.30
C LEU A 246 16.40 8.05 4.57
N LEU A 247 16.23 9.31 4.96
CA LEU A 247 16.81 9.85 6.19
C LEU A 247 16.24 9.15 7.43
N ASP A 248 14.94 8.85 7.45
CA ASP A 248 14.31 8.05 8.50
C ASP A 248 14.89 6.63 8.55
N LEU A 249 15.10 5.99 7.40
CA LEU A 249 15.76 4.69 7.31
C LEU A 249 17.20 4.74 7.87
N TYR A 250 18.00 5.73 7.47
CA TYR A 250 19.40 5.85 7.91
C TYR A 250 19.55 6.29 9.36
N THR A 251 18.58 7.00 9.92
CA THR A 251 18.58 7.41 11.33
C THR A 251 18.28 6.23 12.25
N HIS A 252 17.29 5.40 11.91
CA HIS A 252 16.78 4.38 12.82
C HIS A 252 17.29 2.96 12.52
N ASN A 253 17.61 2.66 11.26
CA ASN A 253 17.93 1.32 10.78
C ASN A 253 19.24 1.29 9.99
N ARG A 254 20.20 2.16 10.35
CA ARG A 254 21.49 2.36 9.67
C ARG A 254 22.21 1.05 9.35
N SER A 255 22.32 0.14 10.32
CA SER A 255 23.04 -1.14 10.18
C SER A 255 22.42 -2.10 9.18
N ALA A 256 21.13 -1.94 8.87
CA ALA A 256 20.40 -2.76 7.91
C ALA A 256 20.52 -2.23 6.46
N THR A 257 21.43 -1.30 6.17
CA THR A 257 21.55 -0.64 4.87
C THR A 257 22.96 -0.71 4.32
N THR A 258 23.12 -0.43 3.02
CA THR A 258 24.41 -0.46 2.33
C THR A 258 25.18 0.85 2.50
N VAL A 259 24.47 1.99 2.47
CA VAL A 259 25.08 3.33 2.58
C VAL A 259 25.20 3.77 4.04
N GLY A 260 24.19 3.48 4.86
CA GLY A 260 24.15 3.92 6.26
C GLY A 260 25.46 3.68 7.01
N PRO A 261 26.01 2.44 7.05
CA PRO A 261 27.23 2.11 7.78
C PRO A 261 28.48 2.88 7.34
N LYS A 262 28.47 3.50 6.16
CA LYS A 262 29.61 4.22 5.56
C LYS A 262 29.67 5.71 5.92
N HIS A 263 28.61 6.27 6.51
CA HIS A 263 28.53 7.68 6.88
C HIS A 263 28.13 7.84 8.34
N ASP A 264 28.59 8.90 9.01
CA ASP A 264 28.25 9.15 10.40
C ASP A 264 26.76 9.47 10.60
N LEU A 265 26.21 9.11 11.75
CA LEU A 265 24.82 9.42 12.09
C LEU A 265 24.58 10.93 12.10
N ASP A 266 25.54 11.71 12.60
CA ASP A 266 25.47 13.18 12.66
C ASP A 266 25.36 13.83 11.27
N ALA A 267 25.91 13.20 10.22
CA ALA A 267 25.76 13.68 8.86
C ALA A 267 24.29 13.58 8.39
N PHE A 268 23.62 12.46 8.67
CA PHE A 268 22.19 12.29 8.35
C PHE A 268 21.32 13.25 9.16
N ILE A 269 21.62 13.48 10.44
CA ILE A 269 20.88 14.41 11.30
C ILE A 269 21.02 15.84 10.78
N THR A 270 22.24 16.27 10.46
CA THR A 270 22.51 17.61 9.89
C THR A 270 21.71 17.83 8.61
N ILE A 271 21.78 16.88 7.67
CA ILE A 271 21.04 16.97 6.41
C ILE A 271 19.52 17.02 6.68
N ARG A 272 19.01 16.19 7.61
CA ARG A 272 17.59 16.20 7.98
C ARG A 272 17.12 17.55 8.51
N ILE A 273 17.94 18.22 9.33
CA ILE A 273 17.63 19.56 9.85
C ILE A 273 17.49 20.55 8.68
N THR A 274 18.44 20.55 7.74
CA THR A 274 18.36 21.39 6.54
C THR A 274 17.11 21.09 5.71
N MET A 275 16.75 19.81 5.55
CA MET A 275 15.57 19.41 4.78
C MET A 275 14.27 19.88 5.45
N ASN A 276 14.17 19.75 6.77
CA ASN A 276 13.02 20.24 7.51
C ASN A 276 12.88 21.78 7.43
N GLN A 277 13.99 22.52 7.46
CA GLN A 277 13.97 23.97 7.25
C GLN A 277 13.42 24.34 5.87
N GLU A 278 13.83 23.62 4.82
CA GLU A 278 13.31 23.81 3.46
C GLU A 278 11.81 23.50 3.37
N VAL A 279 11.36 22.41 4.02
CA VAL A 279 9.94 22.02 4.12
C VAL A 279 9.12 23.14 4.75
N SER A 280 9.58 23.69 5.88
CA SER A 280 8.89 24.79 6.57
C SER A 280 8.88 26.09 5.76
N ALA A 281 10.03 26.46 5.15
CA ALA A 281 10.15 27.69 4.38
C ALA A 281 9.24 27.69 3.14
N ASN A 282 9.07 26.54 2.50
CA ASN A 282 8.29 26.39 1.27
C ASN A 282 6.88 25.81 1.50
N SER A 283 6.46 25.63 2.77
CA SER A 283 5.18 25.03 3.14
C SER A 283 4.91 23.69 2.45
N LEU A 284 5.94 22.87 2.29
CA LEU A 284 5.81 21.56 1.65
C LEU A 284 5.18 20.55 2.63
N PRO A 285 4.19 19.76 2.23
CA PRO A 285 3.70 18.67 3.06
C PRO A 285 4.74 17.54 3.15
N ARG A 286 4.80 16.82 4.29
CA ARG A 286 5.66 15.62 4.42
C ARG A 286 5.30 14.52 3.41
N TYR A 287 4.03 14.39 3.04
CA TYR A 287 3.52 13.36 2.13
C TYR A 287 2.76 14.01 0.95
N THR A 288 2.83 13.44 -0.26
CA THR A 288 2.22 14.08 -1.46
C THR A 288 0.73 14.36 -1.38
N GLN A 289 -0.04 13.60 -0.59
CA GLN A 289 -1.47 13.80 -0.38
C GLN A 289 -1.88 13.45 1.06
N ALA A 290 -2.48 14.42 1.75
CA ALA A 290 -3.12 14.20 3.05
C ALA A 290 -4.51 13.56 2.87
N PRO A 291 -5.00 12.78 3.86
CA PRO A 291 -6.37 12.28 3.81
C PRO A 291 -7.38 13.44 3.76
N PRO A 292 -8.51 13.30 3.03
CA PRO A 292 -9.55 14.33 3.00
C PRO A 292 -10.05 14.62 4.43
N GLY A 293 -9.96 15.87 4.87
CA GLY A 293 -10.43 16.33 6.18
C GLY A 293 -9.37 16.58 7.26
N ASP A 294 -8.08 16.37 6.99
CA ASP A 294 -6.98 16.52 7.97
C ASP A 294 -5.93 17.58 7.54
N GLU A 295 -6.36 18.65 6.84
CA GLU A 295 -5.45 19.67 6.27
C GLU A 295 -4.55 20.35 7.33
N ASN A 296 -5.06 20.50 8.56
CA ASN A 296 -4.30 21.07 9.69
C ASN A 296 -3.52 20.05 10.55
N ALA A 297 -3.70 18.74 10.34
CA ALA A 297 -2.96 17.73 11.11
C ALA A 297 -1.61 17.36 10.46
N SER A 298 -1.42 17.68 9.18
CA SER A 298 -0.20 17.37 8.41
C SER A 298 1.06 18.06 8.98
N LEU A 299 0.92 19.26 9.55
CA LEU A 299 2.01 19.99 10.22
C LEU A 299 2.19 19.58 11.69
N ALA A 300 1.09 19.43 12.45
CA ALA A 300 1.14 19.16 13.90
C ALA A 300 1.37 17.67 14.26
N LYS A 301 1.00 16.73 13.39
CA LYS A 301 1.32 15.30 13.57
C LYS A 301 2.68 14.94 12.97
N ALA A 302 3.26 15.72 12.05
CA ALA A 302 4.62 15.44 11.55
C ALA A 302 5.68 15.64 12.65
N GLU A 303 5.50 16.61 13.55
CA GLU A 303 6.36 16.77 14.74
C GLU A 303 6.12 15.68 15.81
N LYS A 304 4.91 15.12 15.90
CA LYS A 304 4.55 14.07 16.89
C LYS A 304 4.61 12.64 16.37
N ALA A 305 4.74 12.44 15.05
CA ALA A 305 4.93 11.14 14.40
C ALA A 305 6.41 10.81 14.15
N SER A 306 7.34 11.55 14.77
CA SER A 306 8.61 10.97 15.20
C SER A 306 8.47 10.50 16.65
N PRO A 307 8.01 9.27 16.93
CA PRO A 307 8.31 8.67 18.21
C PRO A 307 9.76 8.19 18.11
N PHE A 308 10.73 8.98 18.56
CA PHE A 308 11.97 8.50 19.20
C PHE A 308 12.98 9.63 19.47
N THR A 309 12.66 10.53 20.41
CA THR A 309 13.71 11.12 21.26
C THR A 309 14.01 10.09 22.35
N ALA A 310 14.89 9.12 22.06
CA ALA A 310 15.39 8.22 23.07
C ALA A 310 16.49 8.89 23.89
N THR A 311 16.16 9.18 25.15
CA THR A 311 17.14 9.28 26.23
C THR A 311 18.02 8.03 26.22
N VAL A 312 19.31 8.24 26.00
CA VAL A 312 20.36 7.21 26.07
C VAL A 312 20.36 6.58 27.47
N THR A 313 20.05 5.29 27.57
CA THR A 313 20.51 4.45 28.68
C THR A 313 21.06 3.13 28.15
N ASN A 314 22.36 2.95 28.35
CA ASN A 314 23.11 1.73 28.06
C ASN A 314 22.62 0.58 28.94
N GLY A 315 22.37 -0.58 28.35
CA GLY A 315 21.99 -1.79 29.09
C GLY A 315 22.09 -3.07 28.26
N ILE A 316 23.31 -3.55 28.06
CA ILE A 316 23.62 -4.88 27.51
C ILE A 316 23.00 -5.96 28.40
N LYS A 317 22.11 -6.82 27.87
CA LYS A 317 21.97 -8.22 28.30
C LYS A 317 21.63 -9.15 27.13
N ARG A 318 22.48 -10.16 26.95
CA ARG A 318 22.32 -11.34 26.08
C ARG A 318 21.37 -12.35 26.74
N ALA A 319 20.51 -13.00 25.94
CA ALA A 319 19.98 -14.35 26.16
C ALA A 319 19.39 -14.83 24.80
N ALA A 320 19.98 -15.79 24.11
CA ALA A 320 19.95 -17.26 24.30
C ALA A 320 18.80 -17.94 23.50
N ASN A 321 19.21 -18.96 22.74
CA ASN A 321 18.47 -19.73 21.74
C ASN A 321 17.14 -20.32 22.21
N GLY A 322 16.18 -20.39 21.27
CA GLY A 322 15.00 -21.25 21.37
C GLY A 322 14.22 -21.32 20.06
N HIS A 323 14.40 -22.40 19.29
CA HIS A 323 13.53 -22.76 18.16
C HIS A 323 12.11 -23.10 18.63
N PRO A 324 11.06 -22.74 17.87
CA PRO A 324 9.81 -23.50 17.88
C PRO A 324 9.69 -24.35 16.61
N LYS A 325 9.50 -25.66 16.82
CA LYS A 325 9.13 -26.64 15.80
C LYS A 325 7.75 -26.29 15.24
N SER A 326 7.65 -26.10 13.93
CA SER A 326 6.38 -26.02 13.19
C SER A 326 5.66 -27.37 13.29
N LYS A 327 4.46 -27.37 13.85
CA LYS A 327 3.51 -28.49 13.76
C LYS A 327 2.54 -28.15 12.62
N SER A 328 2.61 -28.96 11.57
CA SER A 328 1.59 -29.10 10.54
C SER A 328 0.26 -29.53 11.15
N SER A 329 -0.84 -28.90 10.73
CA SER A 329 -2.15 -29.55 10.69
C SER A 329 -3.03 -28.95 9.58
N PRO A 330 -3.96 -29.73 8.99
CA PRO A 330 -4.49 -29.49 7.66
C PRO A 330 -5.94 -28.94 7.64
N PHE A 331 -6.42 -28.73 6.41
CA PHE A 331 -7.82 -28.61 5.95
C PHE A 331 -8.52 -27.24 6.01
N LEU A 332 -8.81 -26.76 4.81
CA LEU A 332 -9.91 -25.87 4.44
C LEU A 332 -11.26 -26.49 4.86
N SER A 333 -12.03 -25.81 5.70
CA SER A 333 -13.45 -26.06 5.87
C SER A 333 -14.24 -24.92 5.24
N HIS A 334 -14.98 -25.26 4.18
CA HIS A 334 -16.01 -24.45 3.55
C HIS A 334 -17.09 -24.13 4.61
N VAL A 335 -17.26 -22.85 4.97
CA VAL A 335 -18.42 -22.39 5.73
C VAL A 335 -19.24 -21.49 4.81
N SER A 336 -20.30 -22.05 4.26
CA SER A 336 -21.35 -21.33 3.54
C SER A 336 -22.31 -20.71 4.57
N ASN A 337 -22.35 -19.37 4.64
CA ASN A 337 -23.40 -18.64 5.36
C ASN A 337 -24.31 -17.88 4.36
N PRO A 338 -25.62 -17.72 4.66
CA PRO A 338 -26.58 -17.16 3.73
C PRO A 338 -26.46 -15.63 3.61
N ALA A 339 -26.84 -15.12 2.45
CA ALA A 339 -26.70 -13.74 2.02
C ALA A 339 -27.49 -12.72 2.85
N THR A 340 -26.82 -11.61 3.19
CA THR A 340 -27.44 -10.30 3.44
C THR A 340 -26.87 -9.30 2.44
N PRO A 341 -27.70 -8.45 1.80
CA PRO A 341 -27.24 -7.47 0.83
C PRO A 341 -26.46 -6.35 1.56
N ALA A 342 -25.21 -6.12 1.15
CA ALA A 342 -24.35 -5.07 1.69
C ALA A 342 -24.56 -3.74 0.94
N SER A 343 -24.59 -2.63 1.68
CA SER A 343 -24.66 -1.25 1.16
C SER A 343 -23.43 -0.86 0.32
N PRO A 344 -23.53 0.13 -0.60
CA PRO A 344 -22.57 0.31 -1.70
C PRO A 344 -21.30 1.11 -1.41
N SER A 345 -21.00 1.53 -0.18
CA SER A 345 -20.06 2.65 0.06
C SER A 345 -18.73 2.33 0.76
N THR A 346 -18.31 1.06 0.86
CA THR A 346 -16.97 0.77 1.42
C THR A 346 -16.27 -0.34 0.63
N PRO A 347 -15.12 -0.07 -0.01
CA PRO A 347 -14.44 -1.11 -0.79
C PRO A 347 -13.74 -2.09 0.18
N ALA A 348 -14.19 -3.35 0.20
CA ALA A 348 -13.67 -4.44 1.05
C ALA A 348 -12.14 -4.62 0.93
N PRO A 349 -11.41 -5.27 1.84
CA PRO A 349 -9.98 -5.56 1.64
C PRO A 349 -9.71 -6.34 0.34
N VAL A 350 -8.58 -6.11 -0.34
CA VAL A 350 -8.23 -6.74 -1.65
C VAL A 350 -8.38 -8.27 -1.64
N GLY A 351 -8.09 -8.94 -0.51
CA GLY A 351 -8.25 -10.40 -0.37
C GLY A 351 -9.68 -10.93 -0.14
N LEU A 352 -10.66 -10.06 0.10
CA LEU A 352 -12.08 -10.41 0.25
C LEU A 352 -12.94 -9.98 -0.96
N ARG A 353 -12.35 -9.21 -1.89
CA ARG A 353 -13.02 -8.73 -3.09
C ARG A 353 -13.13 -9.88 -4.10
N GLY A 354 -14.37 -10.26 -4.43
CA GLY A 354 -14.65 -11.33 -5.38
C GLY A 354 -15.14 -12.65 -4.79
N GLN A 355 -15.37 -12.73 -3.47
CA GLN A 355 -16.03 -13.91 -2.89
C GLN A 355 -17.40 -14.19 -3.54
N ASN A 356 -18.05 -13.15 -4.09
CA ASN A 356 -19.38 -13.22 -4.70
C ASN A 356 -19.40 -12.83 -6.19
N SER A 357 -18.25 -12.54 -6.84
CA SER A 357 -18.21 -12.06 -8.23
C SER A 357 -16.82 -12.16 -8.87
N THR A 358 -16.74 -12.15 -10.21
CA THR A 358 -15.49 -12.12 -10.98
C THR A 358 -14.79 -10.77 -10.85
N VAL A 359 -13.51 -10.77 -10.46
CA VAL A 359 -12.64 -9.59 -10.47
C VAL A 359 -11.89 -9.49 -11.79
N ARG A 360 -11.89 -8.31 -12.41
CA ARG A 360 -11.19 -8.02 -13.66
C ARG A 360 -10.18 -6.89 -13.44
N PHE A 361 -8.94 -7.11 -13.87
CA PHE A 361 -7.89 -6.11 -13.77
C PHE A 361 -7.80 -5.31 -15.06
N MET A 362 -7.85 -3.98 -14.95
CA MET A 362 -7.79 -3.08 -16.10
C MET A 362 -6.68 -2.04 -15.93
N PHE A 363 -5.91 -1.84 -17.01
CA PHE A 363 -4.82 -0.84 -17.03
C PHE A 363 -5.33 0.58 -17.27
N ASP A 364 -6.36 0.73 -18.10
CA ASP A 364 -6.89 2.01 -18.52
C ASP A 364 -8.02 2.47 -17.57
N PRO A 365 -7.80 3.54 -16.77
CA PRO A 365 -8.81 4.05 -15.85
C PRO A 365 -10.03 4.62 -16.57
N MET A 366 -9.86 5.21 -17.76
CA MET A 366 -10.98 5.81 -18.51
C MET A 366 -11.91 4.71 -19.01
N ARG A 367 -11.34 3.68 -19.65
CA ARG A 367 -12.11 2.52 -20.11
C ARG A 367 -12.82 1.80 -18.96
N ALA A 368 -12.19 1.70 -17.79
CA ALA A 368 -12.81 1.11 -16.61
C ALA A 368 -14.00 1.94 -16.11
N GLY A 369 -13.90 3.28 -16.18
CA GLY A 369 -14.99 4.20 -15.86
C GLY A 369 -16.15 4.07 -16.83
N GLU A 370 -15.87 4.10 -18.14
CA GLU A 370 -16.87 3.92 -19.20
C GLU A 370 -17.61 2.59 -19.06
N GLU A 371 -16.88 1.49 -18.83
CA GLU A 371 -17.48 0.17 -18.64
C GLU A 371 -18.34 0.12 -17.36
N LYS A 372 -17.87 0.74 -16.27
CA LYS A 372 -18.65 0.82 -15.03
C LYS A 372 -19.94 1.61 -15.23
N GLU A 373 -19.86 2.77 -15.89
CA GLU A 373 -21.03 3.59 -16.21
C GLU A 373 -22.02 2.88 -17.13
N GLU A 374 -21.54 2.04 -18.06
CA GLU A 374 -22.36 1.16 -18.90
C GLU A 374 -23.11 0.11 -18.07
N VAL A 375 -22.37 -0.63 -17.24
CA VAL A 375 -22.91 -1.71 -16.42
C VAL A 375 -23.89 -1.18 -15.37
N ASP A 376 -23.58 -0.06 -14.73
CA ASP A 376 -24.41 0.55 -13.68
C ASP A 376 -25.83 0.88 -14.19
N ARG A 377 -26.02 1.12 -15.50
CA ARG A 377 -27.36 1.37 -16.07
C ARG A 377 -28.30 0.17 -16.01
N TYR A 378 -27.76 -1.05 -16.00
CA TYR A 378 -28.55 -2.28 -15.91
C TYR A 378 -29.04 -2.57 -14.48
N PHE A 379 -28.43 -1.95 -13.48
CA PHE A 379 -28.74 -2.17 -12.06
C PHE A 379 -29.41 -0.97 -11.38
N ARG A 380 -29.74 0.09 -12.12
CA ARG A 380 -30.58 1.20 -11.63
C ARG A 380 -32.03 0.69 -11.54
N VAL A 381 -32.54 0.58 -10.31
CA VAL A 381 -33.96 0.32 -10.07
C VAL A 381 -34.71 1.65 -10.19
N GLU A 382 -35.59 1.75 -11.17
CA GLU A 382 -36.55 2.86 -11.25
C GLU A 382 -37.70 2.56 -10.28
N GLU A 383 -37.85 3.37 -9.23
CA GLU A 383 -38.97 3.29 -8.30
C GLU A 383 -40.05 4.28 -8.76
N GLU A 384 -41.18 3.77 -9.27
CA GLU A 384 -42.37 4.58 -9.52
C GLU A 384 -43.24 4.57 -8.23
N GLU A 385 -43.35 5.73 -7.57
CA GLU A 385 -44.31 5.93 -6.47
C GLU A 385 -45.71 6.11 -7.07
N TYR A 386 -46.61 5.17 -6.82
CA TYR A 386 -48.03 5.32 -7.18
C TYR A 386 -48.83 5.69 -5.93
N GLU A 387 -49.50 6.84 -5.96
CA GLU A 387 -50.52 7.18 -4.97
C GLU A 387 -51.79 6.36 -5.25
N VAL A 388 -52.10 5.40 -4.38
CA VAL A 388 -53.37 4.66 -4.45
C VAL A 388 -54.44 5.51 -3.75
N GLU A 389 -55.23 6.24 -4.54
CA GLU A 389 -56.45 6.87 -4.05
C GLU A 389 -57.47 5.77 -3.68
N VAL A 390 -57.61 5.48 -2.38
CA VAL A 390 -58.65 4.58 -1.88
C VAL A 390 -59.96 5.37 -1.77
N GLU A 391 -60.87 5.18 -2.73
CA GLU A 391 -62.24 5.68 -2.62
C GLU A 391 -62.93 5.07 -1.39
N VAL A 392 -63.13 5.89 -0.34
CA VAL A 392 -63.95 5.50 0.80
C VAL A 392 -65.42 5.67 0.39
N GLU A 393 -66.08 4.57 0.05
CA GLU A 393 -67.53 4.55 -0.16
C GLU A 393 -68.23 5.09 1.10
N ARG A 394 -68.94 6.20 0.95
CA ARG A 394 -69.75 6.77 2.04
C ARG A 394 -70.98 5.86 2.25
N PRO A 395 -71.20 5.32 3.45
CA PRO A 395 -72.35 4.44 3.68
C PRO A 395 -73.66 5.20 3.47
N VAL A 396 -74.54 4.61 2.66
CA VAL A 396 -75.90 5.06 2.38
C VAL A 396 -76.67 5.19 3.71
N ARG A 397 -77.15 6.39 4.01
CA ARG A 397 -78.04 6.64 5.17
C ARG A 397 -79.37 5.93 4.95
N VAL A 398 -79.54 4.76 5.56
CA VAL A 398 -80.85 4.14 5.76
C VAL A 398 -81.57 4.89 6.87
N SER A 399 -82.76 5.41 6.56
CA SER A 399 -83.65 6.09 7.49
C SER A 399 -84.00 5.19 8.67
N GLY A 400 -83.86 5.71 9.89
CA GLY A 400 -83.82 4.91 11.11
C GLY A 400 -85.16 4.33 11.58
N ASN A 401 -85.04 3.35 12.47
CA ASN A 401 -85.97 3.18 13.58
C ASN A 401 -85.23 2.55 14.79
N GLY A 402 -85.23 3.28 15.91
CA GLY A 402 -85.21 2.67 17.26
C GLY A 402 -83.87 2.63 18.02
N ASN A 403 -83.82 3.42 19.09
CA ASN A 403 -82.99 3.31 20.32
C ASN A 403 -81.48 3.58 20.14
N GLY A 404 -80.87 4.64 20.68
CA GLY A 404 -81.10 5.29 21.97
C GLY A 404 -79.92 4.95 22.89
N VAL A 405 -78.89 5.80 22.92
CA VAL A 405 -78.12 6.28 24.10
C VAL A 405 -77.07 7.28 23.58
N ARG A 406 -77.00 8.43 24.24
CA ARG A 406 -76.30 9.65 23.84
C ARG A 406 -75.33 10.02 24.96
N SER A 407 -74.03 10.12 24.65
CA SER A 407 -73.04 10.93 25.37
C SER A 407 -71.79 10.98 24.47
N GLY A 408 -71.26 12.10 23.97
CA GLY A 408 -71.41 13.51 24.33
C GLY A 408 -70.06 14.05 24.81
N GLY A 409 -69.22 14.56 23.89
CA GLY A 409 -68.05 15.38 24.27
C GLY A 409 -66.81 15.21 23.38
N GLY A 410 -66.75 15.93 22.26
CA GLY A 410 -65.56 15.94 21.39
C GLY A 410 -65.31 17.23 20.62
N ALA A 411 -66.08 18.29 20.86
CA ALA A 411 -66.03 19.53 20.06
C ALA A 411 -65.25 20.69 20.72
N GLU A 412 -64.66 20.49 21.91
CA GLU A 412 -63.90 21.55 22.60
C GLU A 412 -62.37 21.44 22.44
N LYS A 413 -61.81 20.26 22.10
CA LYS A 413 -60.35 20.09 21.98
C LYS A 413 -59.74 20.61 20.67
N GLU A 414 -60.55 20.84 19.64
CA GLU A 414 -60.07 21.24 18.32
C GLU A 414 -59.95 22.77 18.19
N LYS A 415 -60.79 23.53 18.92
CA LYS A 415 -60.76 25.00 18.92
C LYS A 415 -59.66 25.60 19.81
N GLU A 416 -59.07 24.83 20.71
CA GLU A 416 -57.98 25.29 21.58
C GLU A 416 -56.62 25.19 20.89
N ARG A 417 -56.42 24.17 20.03
CA ARG A 417 -55.17 23.98 19.26
C ARG A 417 -54.97 25.00 18.14
N GLU A 418 -56.05 25.57 17.62
CA GLU A 418 -55.98 26.58 16.56
C GLU A 418 -55.59 27.96 17.11
N ARG A 419 -55.92 28.26 18.37
CA ARG A 419 -55.53 29.50 19.06
C ARG A 419 -54.06 29.53 19.50
N GLU A 420 -53.45 28.36 19.64
CA GLU A 420 -52.04 28.23 20.01
C GLU A 420 -51.11 28.48 18.80
N ARG A 421 -51.55 28.12 17.58
CA ARG A 421 -50.79 28.33 16.34
C ARG A 421 -50.72 29.79 15.87
N GLU A 422 -51.63 30.64 16.33
CA GLU A 422 -51.58 32.09 16.05
C GLU A 422 -50.70 32.88 17.03
N ARG A 423 -50.18 32.26 18.10
CA ARG A 423 -49.31 32.94 19.08
C ARG A 423 -47.80 32.75 18.84
N GLU A 424 -47.41 31.92 17.87
CA GLU A 424 -46.00 31.66 17.54
C GLU A 424 -45.59 32.21 16.16
N ARG A 425 -46.25 33.28 15.68
CA ARG A 425 -45.78 34.10 14.55
C ARG A 425 -45.39 35.50 14.98
#